data_AF-A0A553E8T0-F1
#
_entry.id   AF-A0A553E8T0-F1
#
_cell.length_a   1.000
_cell.length_b   1.000
_cell.length_c   1.000
_cell.angle_alpha   90.00
_cell.angle_beta   90.00
_cell.angle_gamma   90.00
#
_symmetry.space_group_name_H-M   'P 1'
#
loop_
_entity.id
_entity.type
_entity.pdbx_description
1 polymer ?
#
loop_
_entity_poly.entity_id
_entity_poly.type
_entity_poly.pdbx_seq_one_letter_code
_entity_poly.pdbx_strand_id
1 'polypeptide(L)' 'METLTIEFQPNIKAKILELLSSFSSNELKIVPERVTFEEEKSMLQSRIDKIHDGTVVYATFEELDILLEETISQYED' A
#
# COMPACT_ATOMS: atom_id res chain seq x y z
N MET A 1 1.77 22.08 -18.67
CA MET A 1 1.91 21.41 -17.36
C MET A 1 3.39 21.42 -17.03
N GLU A 2 3.75 21.93 -15.87
CA GLU A 2 5.12 21.93 -15.38
C GLU A 2 5.24 20.89 -14.26
N THR A 3 6.29 20.08 -14.31
CA THR A 3 6.53 18.99 -13.34
C THR A 3 7.73 19.36 -12.47
N LEU A 4 7.57 19.24 -11.16
CA LEU A 4 8.63 19.51 -10.19
C LEU A 4 8.97 18.22 -9.45
N THR A 5 10.23 17.79 -9.53
CA THR A 5 10.79 16.73 -8.68
C THR A 5 11.51 17.36 -7.51
N ILE A 6 11.13 16.99 -6.28
CA ILE A 6 11.71 17.54 -5.05
C ILE A 6 12.51 16.44 -4.37
N GLU A 7 13.82 16.65 -4.25
CA GLU A 7 14.68 15.85 -3.37
C GLU A 7 14.70 16.47 -1.97
N PHE A 8 14.43 15.67 -0.94
CA PHE A 8 14.32 16.16 0.43
C PHE A 8 14.74 15.10 1.44
N GLN A 9 15.10 15.54 2.64
CA GLN A 9 15.42 14.64 3.74
C GLN A 9 14.16 14.00 4.36
N PRO A 10 14.17 12.72 4.78
CA PRO A 10 12.97 12.01 5.23
C PRO A 10 12.20 12.70 6.37
N ASN A 11 12.92 13.38 7.27
CA ASN A 11 12.36 14.09 8.42
C ASN A 11 11.48 15.30 8.06
N ILE A 12 11.61 15.86 6.85
CA ILE A 12 10.79 16.99 6.38
C ILE A 12 9.64 16.55 5.46
N LYS A 13 9.53 15.25 5.15
CA LYS A 13 8.50 14.68 4.27
C LYS A 13 7.09 15.10 4.69
N ALA A 14 6.77 14.96 5.97
CA ALA A 14 5.45 15.28 6.49
C ALA A 14 5.09 16.76 6.30
N LYS A 15 6.05 17.67 6.57
CA LYS A 15 5.86 19.12 6.41
C LYS A 15 5.67 19.51 4.94
N ILE A 16 6.43 18.88 4.05
CA ILE A 16 6.29 19.13 2.59
C ILE A 16 4.91 18.65 2.13
N LEU A 17 4.50 17.43 2.51
CA LEU A 17 3.19 16.90 2.13
C LEU A 17 2.04 17.74 2.69
N GLU A 18 2.16 18.22 3.93
CA GLU A 18 1.19 19.12 4.56
C GLU A 18 1.07 20.43 3.77
N LEU A 19 2.20 21.07 3.44
CA LEU A 19 2.23 22.27 2.60
C LEU A 19 1.60 22.01 1.23
N LEU A 20 1.96 20.91 0.57
CA LEU A 20 1.42 20.55 -0.74
C LEU A 20 -0.08 20.23 -0.69
N SER A 21 -0.56 19.67 0.42
CA SER A 21 -1.99 19.40 0.64
C SER A 21 -2.83 20.66 0.91
N SER A 22 -2.20 21.80 1.23
CA SER A 22 -2.90 23.08 1.41
C SER A 22 -3.37 23.71 0.09
N PHE A 23 -2.78 23.30 -1.03
CA PHE A 23 -3.20 23.75 -2.36
C PHE A 23 -4.44 22.99 -2.83
N SER A 24 -5.28 23.64 -3.64
CA SER A 24 -6.42 22.95 -4.22
C SER A 24 -5.98 21.91 -5.26
N SER A 25 -6.77 20.85 -5.44
CA SER A 25 -6.47 19.79 -6.42
C SER A 25 -6.45 20.28 -7.88
N ASN A 26 -6.96 21.49 -8.14
CA ASN A 26 -6.90 22.16 -9.44
C ASN A 26 -5.58 22.91 -9.65
N GLU A 27 -4.90 23.32 -8.57
CA GLU A 27 -3.64 24.07 -8.59
C GLU A 27 -2.43 23.15 -8.49
N LEU A 28 -2.50 22.11 -7.66
CA LEU A 28 -1.42 21.18 -7.44
C LEU A 28 -1.94 19.76 -7.34
N LYS A 29 -1.43 18.89 -8.21
CA LYS A 29 -1.74 17.46 -8.18
C LYS A 29 -0.49 16.70 -7.77
N ILE A 30 -0.57 16.03 -6.62
CA ILE A 30 0.40 15.02 -6.26
C ILE A 30 0.13 13.81 -7.16
N VAL A 31 1.03 13.58 -8.12
CA VAL A 31 0.96 12.45 -9.02
C VAL A 31 1.90 11.37 -8.48
N PRO A 32 1.38 10.19 -8.08
CA PRO A 32 2.22 9.07 -7.72
C PRO A 32 3.06 8.64 -8.92
N GLU A 33 4.34 8.34 -8.67
CA GLU A 33 5.24 7.85 -9.72
C GLU A 33 4.79 6.48 -10.25
N ARG A 34 4.21 5.65 -9.37
CA ARG A 34 3.70 4.33 -9.71
C ARG A 34 2.19 4.36 -9.94
N VAL A 35 1.75 3.89 -11.10
CA VAL A 35 0.32 3.77 -11.45
C VAL A 35 -0.46 2.88 -10.48
N THR A 36 0.20 1.88 -9.88
CA THR A 36 -0.39 0.94 -8.92
C THR A 36 -0.51 1.50 -7.50
N PHE A 37 0.00 2.71 -7.22
CA PHE A 37 0.10 3.22 -5.86
C PHE A 37 -1.25 3.28 -5.14
N GLU A 38 -2.29 3.82 -5.79
CA GLU A 38 -3.61 3.92 -5.18
C GLU A 38 -4.29 2.55 -5.01
N GLU A 39 -4.06 1.62 -5.94
CA GLU A 39 -4.56 0.24 -5.85
C GLU A 39 -3.89 -0.51 -4.68
N GLU A 40 -2.56 -0.42 -4.59
CA GLU A 40 -1.76 -1.00 -3.50
C GLU A 40 -2.17 -0.41 -2.14
N LYS A 41 -2.36 0.91 -2.06
CA LYS A 41 -2.81 1.61 -0.86
C LYS A 41 -4.21 1.13 -0.42
N SER A 42 -5.14 1.03 -1.37
CA SER A 42 -6.50 0.54 -1.10
C SER A 42 -6.50 -0.92 -0.64
N MET A 43 -5.70 -1.78 -1.28
CA MET A 43 -5.53 -3.18 -0.88
C MET A 43 -5.00 -3.29 0.56
N LEU A 44 -3.98 -2.50 0.91
CA LEU A 44 -3.39 -2.50 2.25
C LEU A 44 -4.38 -2.00 3.30
N GLN A 45 -5.14 -0.94 3.00
CA GLN A 45 -6.16 -0.42 3.91
C GLN A 45 -7.25 -1.48 4.17
N SER A 46 -7.74 -2.14 3.11
CA SER A 46 -8.72 -3.23 3.26
C SER A 46 -8.20 -4.38 4.14
N ARG A 47 -6.90 -4.72 4.05
CA ARG A 47 -6.30 -5.74 4.92
C ARG A 47 -6.22 -5.29 6.37
N ILE A 48 -5.85 -4.03 6.63
CA ILE A 48 -5.84 -3.46 7.98
C ILE A 48 -7.25 -3.46 8.58
N ASP A 49 -8.25 -3.06 7.80
CA ASP A 49 -9.64 -3.05 8.24
C ASP A 49 -10.10 -4.46 8.64
N LYS A 50 -9.74 -5.49 7.84
CA LYS A 50 -10.00 -6.90 8.19
C LYS A 50 -9.25 -7.39 9.43
N ILE A 51 -8.06 -6.87 9.68
CA ILE A 51 -7.31 -7.17 10.91
C ILE A 51 -8.04 -6.57 12.11
N HIS A 52 -8.53 -5.34 11.97
CA HIS A 52 -9.25 -4.63 13.03
C HIS A 52 -10.65 -5.17 13.30
N ASP A 53 -11.37 -5.63 12.28
CA ASP A 53 -12.70 -6.23 12.43
C ASP A 53 -12.67 -7.71 12.89
N GLY A 54 -11.48 -8.30 12.95
CA GLY A 54 -11.26 -9.68 13.41
C GLY A 54 -11.67 -10.76 12.42
N THR A 55 -11.91 -10.41 11.15
CA THR A 55 -12.30 -11.37 10.09
C THR A 55 -11.11 -12.06 9.41
N VAL A 56 -9.88 -11.68 9.76
CA VAL A 56 -8.67 -12.34 9.27
C VAL A 56 -8.43 -13.68 9.94
N VAL A 57 -7.94 -14.63 9.15
CA VAL A 57 -7.37 -15.88 9.64
C VAL A 57 -5.87 -15.71 9.75
N TYR A 58 -5.32 -16.02 10.92
CA TYR A 58 -3.88 -16.08 11.15
C TYR A 58 -3.42 -17.53 11.00
N ALA A 59 -2.21 -17.71 10.50
CA ALA A 59 -1.55 -19.00 10.43
C ALA A 59 -0.14 -18.86 11.00
N THR A 60 0.35 -19.89 11.68
CA THR A 60 1.80 -20.02 11.95
C THR A 60 2.55 -20.33 10.67
N PHE A 61 3.89 -20.26 10.71
CA PHE A 61 4.69 -20.66 9.56
C PHE A 61 4.48 -22.14 9.22
N GLU A 62 4.34 -23.00 10.22
CA GLU A 62 4.09 -24.43 10.03
C GLU A 62 2.70 -24.70 9.40
N GLU A 63 1.67 -23.98 9.84
CA GLU A 63 0.33 -24.08 9.25
C GLU A 63 0.30 -23.56 7.81
N LEU A 64 1.05 -22.48 7.53
CA LEU A 64 1.20 -21.92 6.19
C LEU A 64 1.92 -22.90 5.27
N ASP A 65 3.00 -23.53 5.72
CA ASP A 65 3.76 -24.51 4.94
C ASP A 65 2.88 -25.70 4.53
N ILE A 66 2.06 -26.22 5.45
CA ILE A 66 1.11 -27.30 5.15
C ILE A 66 0.07 -26.84 4.12
N LEU A 67 -0.55 -25.68 4.31
CA LEU A 67 -1.53 -25.12 3.37
C LEU A 67 -0.95 -24.93 1.97
N LEU A 68 0.29 -24.45 1.88
CA LEU A 68 0.97 -24.25 0.62
C LEU A 68 1.27 -25.58 -0.06
N GLU A 69 1.81 -26.55 0.67
CA GLU A 69 2.11 -27.89 0.15
C GLU A 69 0.85 -28.60 -0.36
N GLU A 70 -0.23 -28.58 0.43
CA GLU A 70 -1.54 -29.13 0.03
C GLU A 70 -2.09 -28.44 -1.23
N THR A 71 -1.94 -27.12 -1.30
CA THR A 71 -2.42 -26.35 -2.46
C THR A 71 -1.59 -26.67 -3.69
N ILE A 72 -0.26 -26.70 -3.59
CA ILE A 72 0.64 -26.98 -4.71
C ILE A 72 0.41 -28.42 -5.22
N SER A 73 0.27 -29.38 -4.31
CA SER A 73 0.00 -30.79 -4.63
C SER A 73 -1.28 -31.00 -5.47
N GLN A 74 -2.25 -30.07 -5.42
CA GLN A 74 -3.45 -30.15 -6.26
C GLN A 74 -3.19 -29.82 -7.74
N TYR A 75 -2.04 -29.23 -8.06
CA TYR A 75 -1.65 -28.79 -9.41
C TYR A 75 -0.38 -29.46 -9.92
N GLU A 76 0.22 -30.34 -9.12
CA GLU A 76 1.31 -31.22 -9.54
C GLU A 76 0.71 -32.57 -9.96
N ASP A 77 0.75 -32.86 -11.27
CA ASP A 77 0.44 -34.18 -11.83
C ASP A 77 1.53 -35.21 -11.46
#